data_AF-A0A7W7N5R7-F1
#
_entry.id   AF-A0A7W7N5R7-F1
#
_cell.length_a   1.000
_cell.length_b   1.000
_cell.length_c   1.000
_cell.angle_alpha   90.00
_cell.angle_beta   90.00
_cell.angle_gamma   90.00
#
_symmetry.space_group_name_H-M   'P 1'
#
loop_
_entity.id
_entity.type
_entity.pdbx_description
1 polymer ?
#
loop_
_entity_poly.entity_id
_entity_poly.type
_entity_poly.pdbx_seq_one_letter_code
_entity_poly.pdbx_strand_id
1 'polypeptide(L)'
;MKKALVIIALSVFAVSCNKTAEVKEVKTAYVDTSVLMKEYTEAKDLEAKYKAQAEEKGRQLQAEISRFKQDAANFQSQAQANGQAWAQQRGAELQKREQQLGYAQQALAQQLQQESGVEMDSLVSGVKKFIKDYGKKNGYAYIYGTGDAASILYAEDKFDITKDIIKELNDKYKASPKADAKPAAETKEGEAKK
;
A
#
# COMPACT_ATOMS: atom_id res chain seq x y z
N MET A 1 -81.87 -18.70 34.84
CA MET A 1 -81.16 -18.28 33.61
C MET A 1 -79.87 -17.55 34.01
N LYS A 2 -78.79 -18.28 34.27
CA LYS A 2 -77.53 -17.75 34.82
C LYS A 2 -76.33 -18.58 34.33
N LYS A 3 -76.11 -18.78 33.03
CA LYS A 3 -74.93 -19.52 32.53
C LYS A 3 -74.38 -19.06 31.16
N ALA A 4 -74.83 -17.93 30.62
CA ALA A 4 -74.49 -17.55 29.23
C ALA A 4 -73.48 -16.40 29.08
N LEU A 5 -72.91 -15.85 30.16
CA LEU A 5 -72.08 -14.63 30.09
C LEU A 5 -70.57 -14.84 30.32
N VAL A 6 -70.08 -16.06 30.47
CA VAL A 6 -68.67 -16.31 30.83
C VAL A 6 -67.78 -16.66 29.63
N ILE A 7 -68.34 -16.95 28.45
CA ILE A 7 -67.55 -17.51 27.33
C ILE A 7 -66.98 -16.44 26.38
N ILE A 8 -67.45 -15.19 26.44
CA ILE A 8 -66.97 -14.11 25.53
C ILE A 8 -65.77 -13.33 26.11
N ALA A 9 -65.42 -13.53 27.39
CA ALA A 9 -64.29 -12.84 28.02
C ALA A 9 -62.93 -13.56 27.87
N LEU A 10 -62.89 -14.73 27.21
CA LEU A 10 -61.67 -15.55 27.08
C LEU A 10 -61.06 -15.54 25.66
N SER A 11 -61.69 -14.89 24.69
CA SER A 11 -61.21 -14.84 23.30
C SER A 11 -60.38 -13.60 22.96
N VAL A 12 -60.24 -12.62 23.87
CA VAL A 12 -59.46 -11.38 23.62
C VAL A 12 -57.99 -11.49 24.09
N PHE A 13 -57.60 -12.55 24.78
CA PHE A 13 -56.21 -12.71 25.26
C PHE A 13 -55.22 -13.28 24.22
N ALA A 14 -55.68 -13.68 23.04
CA ALA A 14 -54.82 -14.30 22.02
C ALA A 14 -54.13 -13.32 21.05
N VAL A 15 -54.37 -12.00 21.15
CA VAL A 15 -53.84 -11.00 20.20
C VAL A 15 -52.50 -10.37 20.67
N SER A 16 -51.93 -10.80 21.79
CA SER A 16 -50.75 -10.12 22.38
C SER A 16 -49.38 -10.77 22.10
N CYS A 17 -49.29 -11.84 21.31
CA CYS A 17 -48.01 -12.55 21.08
C CYS A 17 -47.62 -12.73 19.60
N ASN A 18 -47.96 -11.78 18.72
CA ASN A 18 -47.39 -11.72 17.37
C ASN A 18 -46.50 -10.48 17.20
N LYS A 19 -45.61 -10.22 18.16
CA LYS A 19 -44.34 -9.55 17.84
C LYS A 19 -43.50 -10.57 17.07
N THR A 20 -43.76 -10.69 15.77
CA THR A 20 -42.77 -11.19 14.83
C THR A 20 -41.51 -10.40 15.14
N ALA A 21 -40.49 -11.07 15.67
CA ALA A 21 -39.20 -10.45 15.87
C ALA A 21 -38.75 -9.95 14.49
N GLU A 22 -38.82 -8.64 14.30
CA GLU A 22 -38.33 -7.99 13.09
C GLU A 22 -36.82 -8.22 13.09
N VAL A 23 -36.38 -9.28 12.43
CA VAL A 23 -34.96 -9.55 12.22
C VAL A 23 -34.49 -8.45 11.28
N LYS A 24 -34.04 -7.33 11.84
CA LYS A 24 -33.35 -6.30 11.07
C LYS A 24 -32.14 -6.96 10.43
N GLU A 25 -32.22 -7.14 9.11
CA GLU A 25 -31.13 -7.64 8.31
C GLU A 25 -29.93 -6.69 8.52
N VAL A 26 -28.85 -7.24 9.06
CA VAL A 26 -27.65 -6.46 9.37
C VAL A 26 -26.93 -6.20 8.06
N LYS A 27 -26.90 -4.94 7.62
CA LYS A 27 -26.21 -4.55 6.38
C LYS A 27 -24.70 -4.74 6.54
N THR A 28 -24.12 -5.65 5.77
CA THR A 28 -22.69 -5.95 5.75
C THR A 28 -22.14 -5.89 4.33
N ALA A 29 -20.82 -5.75 4.21
CA ALA A 29 -20.09 -5.81 2.95
C ALA A 29 -18.67 -6.31 3.17
N TYR A 30 -17.98 -6.63 2.08
CA TYR A 30 -16.55 -6.90 2.09
C TYR A 30 -15.80 -6.08 1.05
N VAL A 31 -14.51 -5.89 1.29
CA VAL A 31 -13.56 -5.21 0.41
C VAL A 31 -12.36 -6.12 0.23
N ASP A 32 -12.04 -6.48 -1.01
CA ASP A 32 -10.79 -7.11 -1.34
C ASP A 32 -9.65 -6.10 -1.19
N THR A 33 -8.90 -6.21 -0.10
CA THR A 33 -7.83 -5.26 0.22
C THR A 33 -6.64 -5.43 -0.71
N SER A 34 -6.40 -6.63 -1.24
CA SER A 34 -5.30 -6.89 -2.16
C SER A 34 -5.59 -6.27 -3.53
N VAL A 35 -6.82 -6.42 -4.04
CA VAL A 35 -7.30 -5.74 -5.26
C VAL A 35 -7.37 -4.23 -5.06
N LEU A 36 -7.91 -3.76 -3.93
CA LEU A 36 -7.98 -2.33 -3.62
C LEU A 36 -6.61 -1.68 -3.68
N MET A 37 -5.61 -2.24 -2.97
CA MET A 37 -4.27 -1.66 -2.95
C MET A 37 -3.60 -1.72 -4.32
N LYS A 38 -3.84 -2.80 -5.09
CA LYS A 38 -3.33 -2.94 -6.46
C LYS A 38 -3.95 -1.95 -7.44
N GLU A 39 -5.20 -1.56 -7.26
CA GLU A 39 -5.92 -0.68 -8.20
C GLU A 39 -6.03 0.78 -7.75
N TYR A 40 -5.72 1.07 -6.48
CA TYR A 40 -5.71 2.42 -5.94
C TYR A 40 -4.55 3.25 -6.50
N THR A 41 -4.86 4.41 -7.07
CA THR A 41 -3.89 5.25 -7.80
C THR A 41 -2.81 5.81 -6.87
N GLU A 42 -3.17 6.28 -5.68
CA GLU A 42 -2.18 6.79 -4.73
C GLU A 42 -1.18 5.70 -4.30
N ALA A 43 -1.63 4.46 -4.15
CA ALA A 43 -0.75 3.32 -3.84
C ALA A 43 0.23 3.04 -4.99
N LYS A 44 -0.23 3.08 -6.24
CA LYS A 44 0.63 2.94 -7.43
C LYS A 44 1.64 4.08 -7.56
N ASP A 45 1.20 5.32 -7.34
CA ASP A 45 2.06 6.50 -7.41
C ASP A 45 3.13 6.46 -6.31
N LEU A 46 2.76 5.97 -5.12
CA LEU A 46 3.69 5.77 -4.01
C LEU A 46 4.73 4.67 -4.32
N GLU A 47 4.30 3.53 -4.85
CA GLU A 47 5.20 2.46 -5.28
C GLU A 47 6.17 2.96 -6.37
N ALA A 48 5.66 3.67 -7.38
CA ALA A 48 6.46 4.24 -8.44
C ALA A 48 7.49 5.27 -7.91
N LYS A 49 7.09 6.12 -6.97
CA LYS A 49 7.99 7.08 -6.28
C LYS A 49 9.15 6.36 -5.62
N TYR A 50 8.87 5.33 -4.81
CA TYR A 50 9.91 4.63 -4.05
C TYR A 50 10.80 3.75 -4.94
N LYS A 51 10.25 3.18 -6.02
CA LYS A 51 11.05 2.52 -7.05
C LYS A 51 12.03 3.50 -7.71
N ALA A 52 11.56 4.68 -8.11
CA ALA A 52 12.41 5.70 -8.71
C ALA A 52 13.49 6.20 -7.73
N GLN A 53 13.14 6.38 -6.45
CA GLN A 53 14.11 6.75 -5.41
C GLN A 53 15.15 5.65 -5.17
N ALA A 54 14.76 4.38 -5.19
CA ALA A 54 15.69 3.26 -5.06
C ALA A 54 16.67 3.19 -6.24
N GLU A 55 16.16 3.39 -7.46
CA GLU A 55 17.00 3.47 -8.66
C GLU A 55 17.97 4.65 -8.59
N GLU A 56 17.49 5.85 -8.24
CA GLU A 56 18.33 7.05 -8.16
C GLU A 56 19.40 6.96 -7.07
N LYS A 57 19.00 6.64 -5.83
CA LYS A 57 19.95 6.50 -4.70
C LYS A 57 20.91 5.32 -4.93
N GLY A 58 20.45 4.26 -5.61
CA GLY A 58 21.25 3.08 -5.93
C GLY A 58 22.27 3.27 -7.06
N ARG A 59 22.03 4.21 -8.00
CA ARG A 59 22.91 4.44 -9.16
C ARG A 59 24.38 4.69 -8.78
N GLN A 60 24.60 5.59 -7.80
CA GLN A 60 25.96 5.96 -7.37
C GLN A 60 26.68 4.77 -6.75
N LEU A 61 26.02 4.07 -5.82
CA LEU A 61 26.56 2.88 -5.18
C LEU A 61 26.84 1.75 -6.19
N GLN A 62 25.94 1.54 -7.16
CA GLN A 62 26.13 0.55 -8.22
C GLN A 62 27.35 0.86 -9.09
N ALA A 63 27.61 2.14 -9.37
CA ALA A 63 28.81 2.56 -10.10
C ALA A 63 30.09 2.28 -9.29
N GLU A 64 30.07 2.51 -7.98
CA GLU A 64 31.20 2.20 -7.11
C GLU A 64 31.45 0.71 -6.97
N ILE A 65 30.39 -0.10 -6.84
CA ILE A 65 30.46 -1.57 -6.85
C ILE A 65 31.04 -2.06 -8.17
N SER A 66 30.61 -1.47 -9.29
CA SER A 66 31.12 -1.84 -10.62
C SER A 66 32.61 -1.52 -10.77
N ARG A 67 33.05 -0.35 -10.30
CA ARG A 67 34.47 0.02 -10.25
C ARG A 67 35.26 -0.91 -9.35
N PHE A 68 34.75 -1.23 -8.16
CA PHE A 68 35.39 -2.18 -7.25
C PHE A 68 35.56 -3.56 -7.89
N LYS A 69 34.54 -4.09 -8.58
CA LYS A 69 34.63 -5.36 -9.29
C LYS A 69 35.72 -5.36 -10.37
N GLN A 70 35.86 -4.26 -11.10
CA GLN A 70 36.94 -4.09 -12.09
C GLN A 70 38.32 -4.02 -11.43
N ASP A 71 38.45 -3.25 -10.35
CA ASP A 71 39.69 -3.13 -9.57
C ASP A 71 40.12 -4.50 -9.02
N ALA A 72 39.18 -5.25 -8.45
CA ALA A 72 39.40 -6.59 -7.91
C ALA A 72 39.78 -7.60 -9.01
N ALA A 73 39.12 -7.56 -10.18
CA ALA A 73 39.44 -8.42 -11.30
C ALA A 73 40.87 -8.17 -11.84
N ASN A 74 41.30 -6.90 -11.86
CA ASN A 74 42.63 -6.54 -12.36
C ASN A 74 43.74 -6.73 -11.31
N PHE A 75 43.39 -6.91 -10.03
CA PHE A 75 44.33 -6.96 -8.91
C PHE A 75 45.46 -7.96 -9.12
N GLN A 76 45.15 -9.18 -9.56
CA GLN A 76 46.17 -10.23 -9.74
C GLN A 76 47.23 -9.83 -10.77
N SER A 77 46.82 -9.32 -11.93
CA SER A 77 47.74 -8.87 -12.98
C SER A 77 48.59 -7.68 -12.53
N GLN A 78 48.00 -6.73 -11.81
CA GLN A 78 48.71 -5.57 -11.30
C GLN A 78 49.68 -5.95 -10.17
N ALA A 79 49.33 -6.94 -9.33
CA ALA A 79 50.20 -7.45 -8.28
C ALA A 79 51.47 -8.11 -8.86
N GLN A 80 51.33 -8.84 -9.96
CA GLN A 80 52.48 -9.42 -10.68
C GLN A 80 53.39 -8.33 -11.27
N ALA A 81 52.83 -7.26 -11.80
CA ALA A 81 53.59 -6.17 -12.41
C ALA A 81 54.26 -5.23 -11.38
N ASN A 82 53.61 -4.96 -10.24
CA ASN A 82 54.05 -3.95 -9.27
C ASN A 82 54.74 -4.56 -8.02
N GLY A 83 54.72 -5.88 -7.85
CA GLY A 83 55.41 -6.57 -6.77
C GLY A 83 54.64 -6.64 -5.44
N GLN A 84 55.26 -7.29 -4.45
CA GLN A 84 54.59 -7.72 -3.21
C GLN A 84 54.15 -6.55 -2.31
N ALA A 85 54.96 -5.51 -2.17
CA ALA A 85 54.63 -4.37 -1.31
C ALA A 85 53.37 -3.63 -1.81
N TRP A 86 53.30 -3.40 -3.12
CA TRP A 86 52.11 -2.84 -3.76
C TRP A 86 50.89 -3.74 -3.56
N ALA A 87 51.05 -5.06 -3.75
CA ALA A 87 49.96 -6.02 -3.61
C ALA A 87 49.38 -6.04 -2.19
N GLN A 88 50.23 -5.97 -1.15
CA GLN A 88 49.78 -5.90 0.24
C GLN A 88 48.96 -4.64 0.52
N GLN A 89 49.46 -3.47 0.09
CA GLN A 89 48.75 -2.21 0.29
C GLN A 89 47.41 -2.18 -0.45
N ARG A 90 47.41 -2.54 -1.74
CA ARG A 90 46.20 -2.52 -2.56
C ARG A 90 45.19 -3.57 -2.13
N GLY A 91 45.63 -4.74 -1.67
CA GLY A 91 44.77 -5.76 -1.09
C GLY A 91 44.03 -5.28 0.15
N ALA A 92 44.73 -4.62 1.08
CA ALA A 92 44.12 -4.03 2.27
C ALA A 92 43.11 -2.93 1.92
N GLU A 93 43.40 -2.10 0.91
CA GLU A 93 42.48 -1.08 0.42
C GLU A 93 41.21 -1.70 -0.19
N LEU A 94 41.35 -2.73 -1.04
CA LEU A 94 40.23 -3.44 -1.64
C LEU A 94 39.35 -4.08 -0.58
N GLN A 95 39.93 -4.75 0.42
CA GLN A 95 39.17 -5.34 1.51
C GLN A 95 38.40 -4.29 2.32
N LYS A 96 39.04 -3.16 2.65
CA LYS A 96 38.36 -2.05 3.35
C LYS A 96 37.20 -1.50 2.51
N ARG A 97 37.43 -1.31 1.21
CA ARG A 97 36.42 -0.80 0.28
C ARG A 97 35.25 -1.76 0.13
N GLU A 98 35.50 -3.07 0.08
CA GLU A 98 34.46 -4.10 0.05
C GLU A 98 33.54 -4.00 1.27
N GLN A 99 34.12 -3.89 2.47
CA GLN A 99 33.34 -3.71 3.70
C GLN A 99 32.51 -2.43 3.66
N GLN A 100 33.10 -1.31 3.24
CA GLN A 100 32.41 -0.02 3.12
C GLN A 100 31.23 -0.09 2.16
N LEU A 101 31.40 -0.72 0.98
CA LEU A 101 30.34 -0.92 0.01
C LEU A 101 29.22 -1.81 0.56
N GLY A 102 29.56 -2.86 1.30
CA GLY A 102 28.59 -3.71 1.98
C GLY A 102 27.74 -2.94 3.00
N TYR A 103 28.38 -2.13 3.85
CA TYR A 103 27.67 -1.27 4.81
C TYR A 103 26.79 -0.23 4.10
N ALA A 104 27.30 0.42 3.05
CA ALA A 104 26.55 1.40 2.29
C ALA A 104 25.30 0.78 1.63
N GLN A 105 25.43 -0.44 1.09
CA GLN A 105 24.31 -1.17 0.50
C GLN A 105 23.24 -1.52 1.53
N GLN A 106 23.64 -2.03 2.70
CA GLN A 106 22.70 -2.37 3.77
C GLN A 106 22.01 -1.11 4.32
N ALA A 107 22.76 -0.03 4.55
CA ALA A 107 22.22 1.23 5.04
C ALA A 107 21.19 1.83 4.07
N LEU A 108 21.52 1.83 2.76
CA LEU A 108 20.59 2.33 1.74
C LEU A 108 19.31 1.49 1.69
N ALA A 109 19.41 0.16 1.75
CA ALA A 109 18.26 -0.73 1.77
C ALA A 109 17.36 -0.49 2.99
N GLN A 110 17.95 -0.36 4.18
CA GLN A 110 17.20 -0.05 5.41
C GLN A 110 16.52 1.31 5.34
N GLN A 111 17.22 2.33 4.84
CA GLN A 111 16.65 3.67 4.68
C GLN A 111 15.45 3.66 3.72
N LEU A 112 15.58 3.05 2.54
CA LEU A 112 14.49 2.94 1.57
C LEU A 112 13.29 2.17 2.13
N GLN A 113 13.54 1.08 2.86
CA GLN A 113 12.49 0.30 3.48
C GLN A 113 11.76 1.08 4.58
N GLN A 114 12.49 1.85 5.39
CA GLN A 114 11.89 2.68 6.44
C GLN A 114 11.06 3.83 5.86
N GLU A 115 11.61 4.57 4.90
CA GLU A 115 10.91 5.67 4.22
C GLU A 115 9.64 5.15 3.54
N SER A 116 9.75 4.08 2.74
CA SER A 116 8.60 3.46 2.06
C SER A 116 7.57 2.91 3.04
N GLY A 117 8.01 2.31 4.16
CA GLY A 117 7.12 1.77 5.18
C GLY A 117 6.25 2.83 5.83
N VAL A 118 6.84 3.98 6.21
CA VAL A 118 6.11 5.08 6.86
C VAL A 118 5.00 5.64 5.96
N GLU A 119 5.29 5.89 4.69
CA GLU A 119 4.27 6.40 3.77
C GLU A 119 3.21 5.34 3.44
N MET A 120 3.61 4.07 3.31
CA MET A 120 2.66 2.97 3.10
C MET A 120 1.73 2.79 4.30
N ASP A 121 2.24 2.87 5.52
CA ASP A 121 1.45 2.81 6.76
C ASP A 121 0.44 3.97 6.85
N SER A 122 0.87 5.17 6.45
CA SER A 122 0.01 6.34 6.35
C SER A 122 -1.12 6.11 5.33
N LEU A 123 -0.78 5.60 4.15
CA LEU A 123 -1.75 5.27 3.10
C LEU A 123 -2.77 4.22 3.57
N VAL A 124 -2.31 3.12 4.16
CA VAL A 124 -3.18 2.07 4.73
C VAL A 124 -4.09 2.65 5.82
N SER A 125 -3.56 3.51 6.68
CA SER A 125 -4.36 4.18 7.72
C SER A 125 -5.42 5.10 7.11
N GLY A 126 -5.07 5.83 6.05
CA GLY A 126 -5.99 6.65 5.27
C GLY A 126 -7.12 5.85 4.63
N VAL A 127 -6.80 4.72 4.01
CA VAL A 127 -7.77 3.78 3.41
C VAL A 127 -8.70 3.21 4.49
N LYS A 128 -8.16 2.74 5.63
CA LYS A 128 -8.97 2.24 6.76
C LYS A 128 -9.95 3.29 7.27
N LYS A 129 -9.48 4.54 7.42
CA LYS A 129 -10.34 5.66 7.82
C LYS A 129 -11.43 5.92 6.78
N PHE A 130 -11.08 5.92 5.50
CA PHE A 130 -12.03 6.10 4.41
C PHE A 130 -13.13 5.03 4.44
N ILE A 131 -12.77 3.74 4.51
CA ILE A 131 -13.73 2.63 4.58
C ILE A 131 -14.64 2.77 5.80
N LYS A 132 -14.09 3.15 6.96
CA LYS A 132 -14.88 3.40 8.17
C LYS A 132 -15.91 4.51 7.97
N ASP A 133 -15.51 5.62 7.36
CA ASP A 133 -16.40 6.77 7.10
C ASP A 133 -17.47 6.41 6.04
N TYR A 134 -17.08 5.66 5.00
CA TYR A 134 -17.99 5.10 3.99
C TYR A 134 -19.03 4.17 4.62
N GLY A 135 -18.60 3.26 5.50
CA GLY A 135 -19.47 2.33 6.21
C GLY A 135 -20.54 3.04 7.04
N LYS A 136 -20.13 4.05 7.82
CA LYS A 136 -21.05 4.89 8.60
C LYS A 136 -22.05 5.63 7.71
N LYS A 137 -21.57 6.28 6.65
CA LYS A 137 -22.39 7.08 5.73
C LYS A 137 -23.46 6.21 5.04
N ASN A 138 -23.12 4.97 4.70
CA ASN A 138 -23.99 4.07 3.94
C ASN A 138 -24.73 3.04 4.82
N GLY A 139 -24.66 3.16 6.15
CA GLY A 139 -25.41 2.34 7.10
C GLY A 139 -24.93 0.88 7.21
N TYR A 140 -23.67 0.60 6.92
CA TYR A 140 -23.07 -0.72 7.14
C TYR A 140 -22.76 -0.92 8.62
N ALA A 141 -23.17 -2.06 9.18
CA ALA A 141 -22.76 -2.48 10.52
C ALA A 141 -21.33 -3.03 10.52
N TYR A 142 -20.95 -3.74 9.46
CA TYR A 142 -19.62 -4.31 9.27
C TYR A 142 -19.16 -4.18 7.82
N ILE A 143 -17.90 -3.84 7.64
CA ILE A 143 -17.17 -4.02 6.38
C ILE A 143 -15.95 -4.88 6.68
N TYR A 144 -15.87 -6.03 6.03
CA TYR A 144 -14.78 -6.98 6.19
C TYR A 144 -13.70 -6.73 5.14
N GLY A 145 -12.43 -6.80 5.53
CA GLY A 145 -11.33 -6.84 4.57
C GLY A 145 -11.04 -8.28 4.19
N THR A 146 -11.12 -8.63 2.91
CA THR A 146 -10.70 -9.93 2.39
C THR A 146 -9.38 -9.73 1.66
N GLY A 147 -8.28 -10.24 2.20
CA GLY A 147 -6.95 -10.05 1.60
C GLY A 147 -6.08 -11.27 1.83
N ASP A 148 -4.76 -11.07 1.86
CA ASP A 148 -3.78 -12.15 2.00
C ASP A 148 -3.99 -13.07 3.22
N ALA A 149 -4.65 -12.58 4.27
CA ALA A 149 -5.21 -13.42 5.32
C ALA A 149 -6.70 -13.66 5.05
N ALA A 150 -7.04 -14.88 4.60
CA ALA A 150 -8.41 -15.30 4.32
C ALA A 150 -9.28 -15.25 5.58
N SER A 151 -9.88 -14.09 5.82
CA SER A 151 -10.82 -13.84 6.93
C SER A 151 -12.26 -14.18 6.54
N ILE A 152 -12.52 -14.37 5.24
CA ILE A 152 -13.77 -14.85 4.68
C ILE A 152 -13.43 -15.94 3.66
N LEU A 153 -13.99 -17.14 3.84
CA LEU A 153 -13.82 -18.25 2.90
C LEU A 153 -14.83 -18.20 1.74
N TYR A 154 -16.01 -17.62 1.99
CA TYR A 154 -17.08 -17.44 1.01
C TYR A 154 -17.96 -16.26 1.41
N ALA A 155 -18.29 -15.41 0.45
CA ALA A 155 -19.34 -14.40 0.53
C ALA A 155 -19.99 -14.26 -0.85
N GLU A 156 -21.28 -13.92 -0.89
CA GLU A 156 -21.93 -13.61 -2.16
C GLU A 156 -21.37 -12.31 -2.76
N ASP A 157 -21.14 -12.28 -4.07
CA ASP A 157 -20.59 -11.11 -4.80
C ASP A 157 -21.39 -9.82 -4.58
N LYS A 158 -22.68 -9.91 -4.27
CA LYS A 158 -23.54 -8.75 -3.98
C LYS A 158 -23.08 -7.95 -2.74
N PHE A 159 -22.25 -8.55 -1.88
CA PHE A 159 -21.67 -7.89 -0.71
C PHE A 159 -20.28 -7.28 -1.00
N ASP A 160 -19.73 -7.49 -2.20
CA ASP A 160 -18.46 -6.88 -2.62
C ASP A 160 -18.66 -5.40 -2.93
N ILE A 161 -17.98 -4.52 -2.20
CA ILE A 161 -17.95 -3.08 -2.47
C ILE A 161 -16.57 -2.60 -2.94
N THR A 162 -15.66 -3.52 -3.28
CA THR A 162 -14.26 -3.22 -3.65
C THR A 162 -14.16 -2.16 -4.75
N LYS A 163 -14.93 -2.34 -5.83
CA LYS A 163 -14.94 -1.40 -6.98
C LYS A 163 -15.44 -0.01 -6.59
N ASP A 164 -16.44 0.08 -5.73
CA ASP A 164 -17.00 1.34 -5.27
C ASP A 164 -15.97 2.10 -4.41
N ILE A 165 -15.31 1.39 -3.49
CA ILE A 165 -14.27 1.96 -2.65
C ILE A 165 -13.07 2.43 -3.49
N ILE A 166 -12.59 1.62 -4.45
CA ILE A 166 -11.51 2.00 -5.37
C ILE A 166 -11.89 3.26 -6.14
N LYS A 167 -13.12 3.31 -6.67
CA LYS A 167 -13.61 4.46 -7.44
C LYS A 167 -13.61 5.73 -6.59
N GLU A 168 -14.23 5.71 -5.41
CA GLU A 168 -14.32 6.90 -4.56
C GLU A 168 -12.96 7.36 -4.03
N LEU A 169 -12.07 6.43 -3.66
CA LEU A 169 -10.70 6.75 -3.27
C LEU A 169 -9.93 7.42 -4.41
N ASN A 170 -10.01 6.88 -5.62
CA ASN A 170 -9.37 7.45 -6.81
C ASN A 170 -9.95 8.82 -7.18
N ASP A 171 -11.27 8.99 -7.10
CA ASP A 171 -11.94 10.26 -7.38
C ASP A 171 -11.53 11.32 -6.34
N LYS A 172 -11.43 10.95 -5.05
CA LYS A 172 -10.92 11.81 -3.97
C LYS A 172 -9.45 12.20 -4.18
N TYR A 173 -8.62 11.26 -4.61
CA TYR A 173 -7.21 11.50 -4.89
C TYR A 173 -7.03 12.48 -6.07
N LYS A 174 -7.81 12.32 -7.15
CA LYS A 174 -7.81 13.24 -8.30
C LYS A 174 -8.29 14.65 -7.94
N ALA A 175 -9.25 14.76 -7.02
CA ALA A 175 -9.82 16.04 -6.59
C ALA A 175 -8.94 16.77 -5.56
N SER A 176 -7.97 16.08 -4.95
CA SER A 176 -6.97 16.72 -4.10
C SER A 176 -5.99 17.46 -5.02
N PRO A 177 -5.73 18.77 -4.81
CA PRO A 177 -4.73 19.47 -5.60
C PRO A 177 -3.40 18.76 -5.38
N LYS A 178 -2.87 18.17 -6.46
CA LYS A 178 -1.57 17.52 -6.48
C LYS A 178 -0.51 18.58 -6.16
N ALA A 179 -0.19 18.75 -4.88
CA ALA A 179 1.08 19.31 -4.50
C ALA A 179 2.14 18.38 -5.12
N ASP A 180 2.97 18.93 -5.99
CA ASP A 180 4.18 18.30 -6.54
C ASP A 180 4.04 17.39 -7.78
N ALA A 181 3.06 17.63 -8.64
CA ALA A 181 3.23 17.31 -10.07
C ALA A 181 3.69 18.58 -10.82
N LYS A 182 4.94 18.99 -10.61
CA LYS A 182 5.61 19.94 -11.52
C LYS A 182 5.69 19.27 -12.90
N PRO A 183 5.01 19.77 -13.95
CA PRO A 183 5.22 19.25 -15.28
C PRO A 183 6.65 19.58 -15.70
N ALA A 184 7.43 18.54 -15.98
CA ALA A 184 8.61 18.67 -16.81
C ALA A 184 8.15 19.07 -18.23
N ALA A 185 8.85 20.04 -18.80
CA ALA A 185 8.87 20.41 -20.21
C ALA A 185 7.60 21.06 -20.80
N GLU A 186 7.58 22.40 -20.85
CA GLU A 186 7.25 23.08 -22.11
C GLU A 186 8.56 23.61 -22.71
N THR A 187 9.10 22.85 -23.63
CA THR A 187 9.95 23.32 -24.70
C THR A 187 9.16 24.38 -25.48
N LYS A 188 9.61 25.64 -25.46
CA LYS A 188 9.26 26.62 -26.50
C LYS A 188 10.54 26.98 -27.24
N GLU A 189 10.87 26.14 -28.21
CA GLU A 189 11.56 26.57 -29.41
C GLU A 189 10.49 27.19 -30.33
N GLY A 190 10.74 28.40 -30.86
CA GLY A 190 9.91 28.99 -31.93
C GLY A 190 9.62 30.48 -31.81
N GLU A 191 10.48 31.28 -32.46
CA GLU A 191 10.18 32.52 -33.21
C GLU A 191 9.43 33.70 -32.54
N ALA A 192 10.07 34.88 -32.49
CA ALA A 192 9.96 35.87 -33.57
C ALA A 192 10.60 37.24 -33.20
N LYS A 193 11.55 37.66 -34.04
CA LYS A 193 11.75 39.02 -34.59
C LYS A 193 11.46 40.23 -33.69
N LYS A 194 12.50 41.00 -33.34
CA LYS A 194 12.85 42.26 -34.02
C LYS A 194 14.26 42.70 -33.65
#